data_AF-A0A845WCD5-F1
#
_entry.id   AF-A0A845WCD5-F1
#
_cell.length_a   1.000
_cell.length_b   1.000
_cell.length_c   1.000
_cell.angle_alpha   90.00
_cell.angle_beta   90.00
_cell.angle_gamma   90.00
#
_symmetry.space_group_name_H-M   'P 1'
#
loop_
_entity.id
_entity.type
_entity.pdbx_description
1 polymer ?
#
loop_
_entity_poly.entity_id
_entity_poly.type
_entity_poly.pdbx_seq_one_letter_code
_entity_poly.pdbx_strand_id
1 'polypeptide(L)'
;MSIIKRKNNKLAKKKAEEYSQLIALPVLSELEANRMAEILELANLDESLNSLIEEIEMTDYLKLEQWNQGLRKLLKVVSTEEPSHTTAFQD
;
A
#
# COMPACT_ATOMS: atom_id res chain seq x y z
N MET A 1 -65.34 9.45 -4.16
CA MET A 1 -64.53 8.33 -4.68
C MET A 1 -64.52 7.18 -3.68
N SER A 2 -64.76 5.92 -4.10
CA SER A 2 -64.85 4.77 -3.18
C SER A 2 -63.49 4.38 -2.58
N ILE A 3 -63.52 3.77 -1.39
CA ILE A 3 -62.33 3.28 -0.66
C ILE A 3 -61.51 2.30 -1.50
N ILE A 4 -62.19 1.50 -2.34
CA ILE A 4 -61.58 0.52 -3.25
C ILE A 4 -60.73 1.22 -4.31
N LYS A 5 -61.23 2.30 -4.93
CA LYS A 5 -60.44 3.10 -5.90
C LYS A 5 -59.20 3.72 -5.27
N ARG A 6 -59.28 4.19 -4.01
CA ARG A 6 -58.12 4.75 -3.29
C ARG A 6 -57.06 3.70 -2.96
N LYS A 7 -57.47 2.49 -2.55
CA LYS A 7 -56.54 1.37 -2.28
C LYS A 7 -55.82 0.91 -3.55
N ASN A 8 -56.54 0.77 -4.67
CA ASN A 8 -55.96 0.33 -5.94
C ASN A 8 -54.95 1.35 -6.49
N ASN A 9 -55.22 2.65 -6.34
CA ASN A 9 -54.32 3.70 -6.80
C ASN A 9 -53.00 3.73 -5.99
N LYS A 10 -53.06 3.49 -4.67
CA LYS A 10 -51.84 3.35 -3.84
C LYS A 10 -50.99 2.15 -4.25
N LEU A 11 -51.63 1.02 -4.56
CA LEU A 11 -50.96 -0.20 -4.99
C LEU A 11 -50.28 -0.04 -6.36
N ALA A 12 -50.94 0.64 -7.30
CA ALA A 12 -50.37 0.98 -8.60
C ALA A 12 -49.17 1.92 -8.48
N LYS A 13 -49.25 2.94 -7.60
CA LYS A 13 -48.13 3.85 -7.33
C LYS A 13 -46.91 3.11 -6.75
N LYS A 14 -47.14 2.23 -5.77
CA LYS A 14 -46.07 1.42 -5.18
C LYS A 14 -45.38 0.53 -6.23
N LYS A 15 -46.15 -0.13 -7.08
CA LYS A 15 -45.60 -0.94 -8.19
C LYS A 15 -44.78 -0.09 -9.17
N ALA A 16 -45.25 1.12 -9.52
CA ALA A 16 -44.52 2.01 -10.40
C ALA A 16 -43.17 2.44 -9.81
N GLU A 17 -43.12 2.70 -8.50
CA GLU A 17 -41.88 2.99 -7.77
C GLU A 17 -40.93 1.77 -7.77
N GLU A 18 -41.45 0.57 -7.47
CA GLU A 18 -40.68 -0.68 -7.52
C GLU A 18 -40.10 -0.95 -8.92
N TYR A 19 -40.89 -0.76 -9.99
CA TYR A 19 -40.40 -0.88 -11.37
C TYR A 19 -39.33 0.15 -11.72
N SER A 20 -39.50 1.40 -11.26
CA SER A 20 -38.50 2.44 -11.52
C SER A 20 -37.16 2.12 -10.84
N GLN A 21 -37.20 1.54 -9.64
CA GLN A 21 -36.00 1.06 -8.96
C GLN A 21 -35.36 -0.10 -9.71
N LEU A 22 -36.16 -1.08 -10.14
CA LEU A 22 -35.69 -2.24 -10.91
C LEU A 22 -35.00 -1.85 -12.22
N ILE A 23 -35.51 -0.83 -12.93
CA ILE A 23 -34.91 -0.34 -14.17
C ILE A 23 -33.55 0.31 -13.93
N ALA A 24 -33.34 0.92 -12.76
CA ALA A 24 -32.06 1.56 -12.40
C ALA A 24 -31.00 0.54 -11.95
N LEU A 25 -31.39 -0.66 -11.50
CA LEU A 25 -30.46 -1.65 -10.94
C LEU A 25 -29.28 -2.01 -11.85
N PRO A 26 -29.44 -2.24 -13.17
CA PRO A 26 -28.31 -2.57 -14.04
C PRO A 26 -27.26 -1.46 -14.08
N VAL A 27 -27.70 -0.21 -14.20
CA VAL A 27 -26.80 0.96 -14.25
C VAL A 27 -26.08 1.14 -12.90
N LEU A 28 -26.80 0.96 -11.79
CA LEU A 28 -26.19 1.03 -10.45
C LEU A 28 -25.17 -0.10 -10.25
N SER A 29 -25.49 -1.31 -10.69
CA SER A 29 -24.59 -2.46 -10.59
C SER A 29 -23.33 -2.29 -11.43
N GLU A 30 -23.43 -1.75 -12.64
CA GLU A 30 -22.28 -1.46 -13.49
C GLU A 30 -21.39 -0.39 -12.86
N LEU A 31 -22.01 0.69 -12.34
CA LEU A 31 -21.29 1.75 -11.65
C LEU A 31 -20.57 1.25 -10.38
N GLU A 32 -21.20 0.37 -9.62
CA GLU A 32 -20.60 -0.28 -8.46
C GLU A 32 -19.43 -1.19 -8.85
N ALA A 33 -19.58 -1.99 -9.92
CA ALA A 33 -18.52 -2.85 -10.42
C ALA A 33 -17.31 -2.05 -10.90
N ASN A 34 -17.53 -0.96 -11.66
CA ASN A 34 -16.46 -0.08 -12.11
C ASN A 34 -15.72 0.57 -10.95
N ARG A 35 -16.47 1.07 -9.96
CA ARG A 35 -15.88 1.66 -8.75
C ARG A 35 -15.08 0.63 -7.95
N MET A 36 -15.55 -0.61 -7.88
CA MET A 36 -14.81 -1.69 -7.23
C MET A 36 -13.51 -2.00 -7.96
N ALA A 37 -13.52 -2.00 -9.30
CA ALA A 37 -12.32 -2.20 -10.10
C ALA A 37 -11.26 -1.12 -9.83
N GLU A 38 -11.67 0.15 -9.77
CA GLU A 38 -10.78 1.28 -9.41
C GLU A 38 -10.18 1.11 -8.01
N ILE A 39 -10.99 0.69 -7.03
CA ILE A 39 -10.52 0.45 -5.65
C ILE A 39 -9.48 -0.67 -5.63
N LEU A 40 -9.71 -1.76 -6.37
CA LEU A 40 -8.78 -2.89 -6.43
C LEU A 40 -7.47 -2.51 -7.12
N GLU A 41 -7.53 -1.69 -8.18
CA GLU A 41 -6.33 -1.19 -8.85
C GLU A 41 -5.48 -0.31 -7.92
N LEU A 42 -6.12 0.59 -7.16
CA LEU A 42 -5.45 1.40 -6.15
C LEU A 42 -4.83 0.55 -5.04
N ALA A 43 -5.55 -0.45 -4.53
CA ALA A 43 -5.03 -1.34 -3.51
C ALA A 43 -3.79 -2.12 -3.98
N ASN A 44 -3.80 -2.58 -5.24
CA ASN A 44 -2.65 -3.26 -5.85
C ASN A 44 -1.45 -2.31 -6.05
N LEU A 45 -1.71 -1.05 -6.38
CA LEU A 45 -0.68 -0.02 -6.46
C LEU A 45 -0.06 0.24 -5.08
N ASP A 46 -0.88 0.36 -4.03
CA ASP A 46 -0.42 0.56 -2.66
C ASP A 46 0.45 -0.60 -2.17
N GLU A 47 0.07 -1.85 -2.47
CA GLU A 47 0.90 -3.03 -2.17
C GLU A 47 2.25 -2.97 -2.90
N SER A 48 2.23 -2.61 -4.19
CA SER A 48 3.45 -2.46 -4.98
C SER A 48 4.37 -1.37 -4.42
N LEU A 49 3.80 -0.24 -3.97
CA LEU A 49 4.54 0.85 -3.35
C LEU A 49 5.16 0.42 -2.02
N ASN A 50 4.43 -0.32 -1.18
CA ASN A 50 4.96 -0.83 0.08
C ASN A 50 6.15 -1.77 -0.16
N SER A 51 6.05 -2.68 -1.14
CA SER A 51 7.16 -3.56 -1.52
C SER A 51 8.41 -2.75 -1.94
N LEU A 52 8.23 -1.70 -2.73
CA LEU A 52 9.34 -0.83 -3.15
C LEU A 52 9.98 -0.07 -1.98
N ILE A 53 9.17 0.37 -1.02
CA ILE A 53 9.68 1.04 0.19
C ILE A 53 10.54 0.06 0.99
N GLU A 54 10.07 -1.17 1.23
CA GLU A 54 10.82 -2.19 1.95
C GLU A 54 12.15 -2.52 1.26
N GLU A 55 12.17 -2.61 -0.08
CA GLU A 55 13.39 -2.83 -0.86
C GLU A 55 14.41 -1.70 -0.70
N ILE A 56 13.95 -0.45 -0.70
CA ILE A 56 14.82 0.73 -0.49
C ILE A 56 15.41 0.72 0.92
N GLU A 57 14.57 0.50 1.93
CA GLU A 57 14.99 0.45 3.33
C GLU A 57 16.03 -0.68 3.56
N MET A 58 15.78 -1.86 2.99
CA MET A 58 16.72 -2.98 3.05
C MET A 58 18.05 -2.64 2.34
N THR A 59 17.98 -1.99 1.18
CA THR A 59 19.16 -1.58 0.43
C THR A 59 20.03 -0.60 1.23
N ASP A 60 19.41 0.36 1.92
CA ASP A 60 20.13 1.32 2.75
C ASP A 60 20.71 0.66 4.02
N TYR A 61 19.98 -0.27 4.62
CA TYR A 61 20.50 -1.10 5.70
C TYR A 61 21.75 -1.89 5.26
N LEU A 62 21.71 -2.51 4.08
CA LEU A 62 22.84 -3.28 3.55
C LEU A 62 24.09 -2.41 3.32
N LYS A 63 23.93 -1.18 2.83
CA LYS A 63 25.05 -0.22 2.70
C LYS A 63 25.66 0.10 4.06
N LEU A 64 24.83 0.34 5.08
CA LEU A 64 25.29 0.61 6.44
C LEU A 64 26.03 -0.58 7.04
N GLU A 65 25.53 -1.80 6.82
CA GLU A 65 26.18 -3.01 7.30
C GLU A 65 27.54 -3.24 6.61
N GLN A 66 27.63 -2.98 5.30
CA GLN A 66 28.92 -3.00 4.59
C GLN A 66 29.92 -2.00 5.17
N TRP A 67 29.46 -0.77 5.47
CA TRP A 67 30.30 0.24 6.11
C TRP A 67 30.76 -0.21 7.51
N ASN A 68 29.85 -0.75 8.32
CA ASN A 68 30.15 -1.27 9.66
C ASN A 68 31.20 -2.40 9.60
N GLN A 69 31.07 -3.32 8.65
CA GLN A 69 32.07 -4.37 8.42
C GLN A 69 33.43 -3.79 8.02
N GLY A 70 33.46 -2.74 7.19
CA GLY A 70 34.67 -2.01 6.85
C GLY A 70 35.35 -1.40 8.08
N LEU A 71 34.59 -0.72 8.94
CA LEU A 71 35.08 -0.15 10.18
C LEU A 71 35.61 -1.20 11.15
N ARG A 72 34.93 -2.35 11.29
CA ARG A 72 35.40 -3.45 12.14
C ARG A 72 36.73 -4.03 11.66
N LYS A 73 36.92 -4.15 10.34
CA LYS A 73 38.20 -4.58 9.76
C LYS A 73 39.31 -3.58 10.08
N LEU A 74 39.05 -2.29 9.90
CA LEU A 74 40.01 -1.23 10.23
C LEU A 74 40.37 -1.23 11.72
N LEU A 75 39.37 -1.29 12.60
CA LEU A 75 39.58 -1.36 14.05
C LEU A 75 40.46 -2.56 14.42
N LYS A 76 40.23 -3.72 13.79
CA LYS A 76 41.06 -4.91 13.99
C LYS A 76 42.52 -4.65 13.59
N VAL A 77 42.75 -4.06 12.41
CA VAL A 77 44.11 -3.72 11.94
C VAL A 77 44.81 -2.79 12.93
N VAL A 78 44.15 -1.68 13.30
CA VAL A 78 44.68 -0.69 14.25
C VAL A 78 44.91 -1.29 15.64
N SER A 79 44.10 -2.26 16.06
CA SER A 79 44.26 -2.93 17.37
C SER A 79 45.32 -4.03 17.37
N THR A 80 45.74 -4.53 16.19
CA THR A 80 46.76 -5.57 16.05
C THR A 80 48.14 -5.02 15.69
N GLU A 81 48.22 -3.79 15.17
CA GLU A 81 49.48 -3.06 15.05
C GLU A 81 49.79 -2.43 16.42
N GLU A 82 50.56 -3.13 17.26
CA GLU A 82 51.32 -2.43 18.30
C GLU A 82 52.16 -1.34 17.62
N PRO A 83 52.27 -0.13 18.18
CA PRO A 83 53.17 0.88 17.64
C PRO A 83 54.56 0.25 17.64
N SER A 84 55.11 -0.02 16.45
CA SER A 84 56.45 -0.60 16.37
C SER A 84 57.39 0.36 17.11
N HIS A 85 58.02 -0.13 18.18
CA HIS A 85 59.16 0.53 18.79
C HIS A 85 60.35 0.45 17.83
N THR A 86 60.28 1.19 16.72
CA THR A 86 61.49 1.51 15.96
C THR A 86 62.01 2.84 16.46
N THR A 87 62.71 2.74 17.59
CA THR A 87 63.71 3.74 17.97
C THR A 87 64.79 3.70 16.88
N ALA A 88 64.78 4.67 15.97
CA ALA A 88 65.91 4.96 15.10
C ALA A 88 65.93 6.45 14.74
N PHE A 89 66.04 7.30 15.76
CA PHE A 89 66.78 8.56 15.62
C PHE A 89 68.19 8.32 16.17
N GLN A 90 69.05 7.76 15.31
CA GLN A 90 70.50 7.89 15.28
C GLN A 90 70.78 8.22 13.80
N ASP A 91 71.34 9.33 13.36
CA ASP A 91 72.27 10.30 13.97
C ASP A 91 71.78 11.76 13.82
#